data_AF-A0A7X7F8A5-F1
#
_entry.id   AF-A0A7X7F8A5-F1
#
_cell.length_a   1.000
_cell.length_b   1.000
_cell.length_c   1.000
_cell.angle_alpha   90.00
_cell.angle_beta   90.00
_cell.angle_gamma   90.00
#
_symmetry.space_group_name_H-M   'P 1'
#
loop_
_entity.id
_entity.type
_entity.pdbx_description
1 polymer ?
#
loop_
_entity_poly.entity_id
_entity_poly.type
_entity_poly.pdbx_seq_one_letter_code
_entity_poly.pdbx_strand_id
1 'polypeptide(L)'
;MIGNDRKHAPPEGMERGTITQRIADAACGVLARIHAWLGRLFRVSVALLWRVQKRVPMPLKFFSAFLLLAALMEGVVRFFPNGYLAWTEWTDDLLRLLDRSGRLADGLRVQRLARIGVAACLSAAFAAGLRRKWTPWVLKAVLALVFLVWVEAFSWSLSAPAALHAADFRMFDAASRNDLWAAAFAAGGMALLPPLGVLLLLALADTRRWYVRETGTGLSAGDRLVESLRTGGDDPRFRTSGYWSVGLFLAVIVAPFFIRGCGWEDPYGLVKGDGAPDPETVVIKRVARPEKKKLLVNAWSPYIFDRMKIDDTDVMEKLLEETLDAYAVQSDKKDEKSGKKGRKAGWPKGMEDAVVRFIRLKYSGGDWDQDMGKGADYNLLLHFNQVTGFPIAGDTEAIEVSRLRRFPADRAPPFVFLTGRGGIGLSETDIKTLRWYLEDEGGMLFIDNGGGQFDRSVRSLIARLLPGKTVVDIANDDPIYRAPYVFPNGAPPFWHHGGNRALGVKIDGRWAVFYHPGDINDAWKDGHSGAAKEVANQAYKLGVNVMYYAFNAYYARHFEQEGR
;
A
#
# COMPACT_ATOMS: atom_id res chain seq x y z
N MET A 1 -26.01 19.65 -74.72
CA MET A 1 -27.36 19.27 -74.25
C MET A 1 -27.40 19.51 -72.75
N ILE A 2 -28.31 20.38 -72.35
CA ILE A 2 -28.54 20.89 -71.00
C ILE A 2 -29.14 19.77 -70.15
N GLY A 3 -28.60 19.55 -68.94
CA GLY A 3 -28.96 18.44 -68.08
C GLY A 3 -29.11 18.84 -66.61
N ASN A 4 -30.06 19.74 -66.37
CA ASN A 4 -30.93 19.88 -65.19
C ASN A 4 -30.28 19.90 -63.78
N ASP A 5 -30.10 21.12 -63.26
CA ASP A 5 -30.03 21.45 -61.85
C ASP A 5 -31.31 21.00 -61.11
N ARG A 6 -31.21 19.97 -60.27
CA ARG A 6 -32.15 19.78 -59.15
C ARG A 6 -31.43 20.04 -57.85
N LYS A 7 -31.64 21.24 -57.31
CA LYS A 7 -31.41 21.58 -55.91
C LYS A 7 -32.17 20.58 -55.04
N HIS A 8 -31.47 19.66 -54.37
CA HIS A 8 -32.01 18.96 -53.22
C HIS A 8 -31.81 19.84 -52.00
N ALA A 9 -32.93 20.31 -51.44
CA ALA A 9 -32.97 20.87 -50.09
C ALA A 9 -32.46 19.80 -49.10
N PRO A 10 -31.70 20.17 -48.06
CA PRO A 10 -31.32 19.22 -47.03
C PRO A 10 -32.58 18.78 -46.27
N PRO A 11 -32.71 17.51 -45.88
CA PRO A 11 -33.85 17.06 -45.08
C PRO A 11 -33.79 17.73 -43.69
N GLU A 12 -34.86 18.43 -43.34
CA GLU A 12 -35.14 18.89 -41.98
C GLU A 12 -35.29 17.67 -41.08
N GLY A 13 -34.35 17.50 -40.15
CA GLY A 13 -34.36 16.39 -39.22
C GLY A 13 -33.01 16.13 -38.57
N MET A 14 -32.34 17.17 -38.08
CA MET A 14 -31.15 16.97 -37.24
C MET A 14 -31.61 16.69 -35.80
N GLU A 15 -31.82 15.40 -35.50
CA GLU A 15 -31.92 14.93 -34.12
C GLU A 15 -30.74 15.49 -33.32
N ARG A 16 -31.05 16.27 -32.28
CA ARG A 16 -30.03 16.75 -31.35
C ARG A 16 -29.57 15.55 -30.54
N GLY A 17 -28.50 14.89 -30.99
CA GLY A 17 -27.79 13.89 -30.20
C GLY A 17 -27.55 14.40 -28.78
N THR A 18 -27.77 13.53 -27.79
CA THR A 18 -27.72 13.85 -26.36
C THR A 18 -26.38 14.51 -26.00
N ILE A 19 -26.36 15.34 -24.95
CA ILE A 19 -25.15 16.05 -24.51
C ILE A 19 -23.97 15.06 -24.32
N THR A 20 -24.27 13.84 -23.85
CA THR A 20 -23.33 12.72 -23.73
C THR A 20 -22.76 12.23 -25.06
N GLN A 21 -23.55 12.13 -26.14
CA GLN A 21 -23.04 11.81 -27.48
C GLN A 21 -22.13 12.90 -28.01
N ARG A 22 -22.49 14.18 -27.82
CA ARG A 22 -21.65 15.30 -28.27
C ARG A 22 -20.31 15.35 -27.52
N ILE A 23 -20.30 15.02 -26.24
CA ILE A 23 -19.07 14.91 -25.44
C ILE A 23 -18.23 13.71 -25.92
N ALA A 24 -18.85 12.57 -26.20
CA ALA A 24 -18.15 11.39 -26.72
C ALA A 24 -17.54 11.65 -28.11
N ASP A 25 -18.28 12.28 -29.02
CA ASP A 25 -17.81 12.64 -30.36
C ASP A 25 -16.69 13.70 -30.31
N ALA A 26 -16.80 14.67 -29.40
CA ALA A 26 -15.74 15.64 -29.15
C ALA A 26 -14.47 14.96 -28.59
N ALA A 27 -14.62 14.03 -27.63
CA ALA A 27 -13.51 13.26 -27.08
C ALA A 27 -12.86 12.38 -28.15
N CYS A 28 -13.64 11.65 -28.95
CA CYS A 28 -13.16 10.86 -30.09
C CYS A 28 -12.45 11.74 -31.13
N GLY A 29 -12.98 12.93 -31.42
CA GLY A 29 -12.36 13.89 -32.34
C GLY A 29 -11.04 14.48 -31.83
N VAL A 30 -10.89 14.65 -30.50
CA VAL A 30 -9.63 15.06 -29.87
C VAL A 30 -8.63 13.91 -29.89
N LEU A 31 -9.04 12.70 -29.52
CA LEU A 31 -8.22 11.48 -29.59
C LEU A 31 -7.73 11.19 -31.01
N ALA A 32 -8.58 11.35 -32.03
CA ALA A 32 -8.20 11.20 -33.43
C ALA A 32 -7.16 12.25 -33.87
N ARG A 33 -7.28 13.49 -33.39
CA ARG A 33 -6.30 14.56 -33.66
C ARG A 33 -4.96 14.29 -32.98
N ILE A 34 -4.98 13.85 -31.72
CA ILE A 34 -3.78 13.43 -30.98
C ILE A 34 -3.13 12.23 -31.69
N HIS A 35 -3.91 11.24 -32.11
CA HIS A 35 -3.43 10.09 -32.88
C HIS A 35 -2.76 10.52 -34.18
N ALA A 36 -3.41 11.38 -34.97
CA ALA A 36 -2.85 11.86 -36.24
C ALA A 36 -1.59 12.71 -36.01
N TRP A 37 -1.51 13.43 -34.90
CA TRP A 37 -0.32 14.19 -34.52
C TRP A 37 0.83 13.29 -34.08
N LEU A 38 0.60 12.35 -33.16
CA LEU A 38 1.59 11.34 -32.74
C LEU A 38 2.07 10.49 -33.91
N GLY A 39 1.16 10.04 -34.79
CA GLY A 39 1.50 9.30 -35.99
C GLY A 39 2.28 10.11 -37.01
N ARG A 40 2.10 11.44 -37.07
CA ARG A 40 2.94 12.34 -37.88
C ARG A 40 4.32 12.51 -37.26
N LEU A 41 4.40 12.79 -35.96
CA LEU A 41 5.66 12.90 -35.23
C LEU A 41 6.49 11.62 -35.35
N PHE A 42 5.89 10.47 -35.09
CA PHE A 42 6.57 9.17 -35.20
C PHE A 42 7.08 8.93 -36.62
N ARG A 43 6.27 9.21 -37.66
CA ARG A 43 6.72 9.12 -39.06
C ARG A 43 7.89 10.03 -39.36
N VAL A 44 7.87 11.28 -38.87
CA VAL A 44 8.95 12.24 -39.08
C VAL A 44 10.22 11.80 -38.34
N SER A 45 10.10 11.38 -37.09
CA SER A 45 11.21 10.88 -36.27
C SER A 45 11.84 9.62 -36.87
N VAL A 46 11.03 8.64 -37.28
CA VAL A 46 11.50 7.42 -37.95
C VAL A 46 12.15 7.77 -39.29
N ALA A 47 11.56 8.65 -40.10
CA ALA A 47 12.16 9.08 -41.36
C ALA A 47 13.50 9.82 -41.15
N LEU A 48 13.61 10.65 -40.13
CA LEU A 48 14.85 11.33 -39.75
C LEU A 48 15.91 10.31 -39.33
N LEU A 49 15.53 9.35 -38.48
CA LEU A 49 16.41 8.30 -37.98
C LEU A 49 16.93 7.42 -39.13
N TRP A 50 16.08 7.06 -40.09
CA TRP A 50 16.48 6.36 -41.31
C TRP A 50 17.41 7.19 -42.21
N ARG A 51 17.17 8.51 -42.36
CA ARG A 51 18.07 9.39 -43.12
C ARG A 51 19.45 9.47 -42.47
N VAL A 52 19.51 9.59 -41.15
CA VAL A 52 20.77 9.59 -40.40
C VAL A 52 21.47 8.25 -40.55
N GLN A 53 20.75 7.14 -40.33
CA GLN A 53 21.32 5.79 -40.42
C GLN A 53 21.85 5.45 -41.82
N LYS A 54 21.22 5.94 -42.89
CA LYS A 54 21.74 5.75 -44.27
C LYS A 54 23.09 6.40 -44.51
N ARG A 55 23.42 7.49 -43.80
CA ARG A 55 24.68 8.23 -43.96
C ARG A 55 25.85 7.62 -43.18
N VAL A 56 25.56 6.77 -42.19
CA VAL A 56 26.60 6.16 -41.35
C VAL A 56 27.20 4.94 -42.05
N PRO A 57 28.54 4.82 -42.17
CA PRO A 57 29.19 3.61 -42.68
C PRO A 57 28.86 2.38 -41.84
N MET A 58 28.74 1.22 -42.49
CA MET A 58 28.45 -0.05 -41.79
C MET A 58 29.40 -0.41 -40.63
N PRO A 59 30.74 -0.26 -40.76
CA PRO A 59 31.64 -0.56 -39.64
C PRO A 59 31.41 0.38 -38.45
N LEU A 60 31.05 1.64 -38.69
CA LEU A 60 30.77 2.60 -37.62
C LEU A 60 29.46 2.27 -36.89
N LYS A 61 28.45 1.73 -37.59
CA LYS A 61 27.21 1.24 -36.96
C LYS A 61 27.47 0.07 -36.01
N PHE A 62 28.29 -0.89 -36.43
CA PHE A 62 28.64 -2.03 -35.58
C PHE A 62 29.56 -1.61 -34.44
N PHE A 63 30.53 -0.72 -34.69
CA PHE A 63 31.38 -0.18 -33.64
C PHE A 63 30.55 0.49 -32.53
N SER A 64 29.65 1.42 -32.88
CA SER A 64 28.82 2.11 -31.89
C SER A 64 27.82 1.18 -31.22
N ALA A 65 27.25 0.22 -31.95
CA ALA A 65 26.32 -0.76 -31.39
C ALA A 65 26.99 -1.68 -30.35
N PHE A 66 28.18 -2.22 -30.66
CA PHE A 66 28.89 -3.08 -29.71
C PHE A 66 29.51 -2.30 -28.54
N LEU A 67 29.82 -1.00 -28.70
CA LEU A 67 30.13 -0.12 -27.57
C LEU A 67 28.92 0.08 -26.66
N LEU A 68 27.72 0.28 -27.22
CA LEU A 68 26.49 0.37 -26.43
C LEU A 68 26.21 -0.94 -25.69
N LEU A 69 26.38 -2.10 -26.34
CA LEU A 69 26.27 -3.40 -25.67
C LEU A 69 27.30 -3.58 -24.56
N ALA A 70 28.55 -3.14 -24.77
CA ALA A 70 29.57 -3.15 -23.72
C ALA A 70 29.16 -2.30 -22.51
N ALA A 71 28.62 -1.10 -22.73
CA ALA A 71 28.11 -0.23 -21.66
C ALA A 71 26.94 -0.86 -20.89
N LEU A 72 26.02 -1.54 -21.60
CA LEU A 72 24.93 -2.28 -20.96
C LEU A 72 25.44 -3.46 -20.13
N MET A 73 26.40 -4.23 -20.64
CA MET A 73 27.02 -5.33 -19.89
C MET A 73 27.78 -4.81 -18.66
N GLU A 74 28.46 -3.66 -18.75
CA GLU A 74 29.08 -3.00 -17.61
C GLU A 74 28.04 -2.58 -16.56
N GLY A 75 26.87 -2.13 -17.01
CA GLY A 75 25.71 -1.91 -16.12
C GLY A 75 25.31 -3.18 -15.36
N VAL A 76 25.24 -4.33 -16.04
CA VAL A 76 24.97 -5.64 -15.41
C VAL A 76 26.07 -6.00 -14.40
N VAL A 77 27.35 -5.73 -14.70
CA VAL A 77 28.47 -6.01 -13.77
C VAL A 77 28.35 -5.21 -12.47
N ARG A 78 27.97 -3.93 -12.56
CA ARG A 78 27.83 -3.05 -11.39
C ARG A 78 26.57 -3.34 -10.60
N PHE A 79 25.50 -3.70 -11.29
CA PHE A 79 24.21 -3.94 -10.66
C PHE A 79 24.14 -5.32 -10.01
N PHE A 80 24.60 -6.40 -10.66
CA PHE A 80 24.45 -7.75 -10.11
C PHE A 80 25.70 -8.28 -9.39
N PRO A 81 25.54 -9.00 -8.25
CA PRO A 81 24.38 -8.96 -7.36
C PRO A 81 24.39 -7.73 -6.43
N ASN A 82 25.56 -7.10 -6.21
CA ASN A 82 25.75 -6.15 -5.12
C ASN A 82 24.91 -4.88 -5.24
N GLY A 83 24.82 -4.29 -6.44
CA GLY A 83 23.98 -3.10 -6.66
C GLY A 83 22.49 -3.39 -6.52
N TYR A 84 22.05 -4.60 -6.90
CA TYR A 84 20.69 -5.07 -6.71
C TYR A 84 20.37 -5.20 -5.22
N LEU A 85 21.25 -5.85 -4.45
CA LEU A 85 21.08 -6.02 -3.00
C LEU A 85 21.05 -4.68 -2.26
N ALA A 86 21.90 -3.72 -2.68
CA ALA A 86 21.90 -2.37 -2.14
C ALA A 86 20.63 -1.59 -2.50
N TRP A 87 20.12 -1.76 -3.73
CA TRP A 87 18.90 -1.12 -4.19
C TRP A 87 17.65 -1.64 -3.48
N THR A 88 17.61 -2.93 -3.12
CA THR A 88 16.48 -3.53 -2.42
C THR A 88 16.54 -3.41 -0.90
N GLU A 89 17.63 -2.87 -0.35
CA GLU A 89 17.84 -2.69 1.10
C GLU A 89 17.53 -3.96 1.92
N TRP A 90 17.88 -5.14 1.40
CA TRP A 90 17.59 -6.40 2.08
C TRP A 90 18.39 -6.53 3.37
N THR A 91 17.69 -6.83 4.47
CA THR A 91 18.30 -7.08 5.80
C THR A 91 19.33 -8.21 5.78
N ASP A 92 20.24 -8.22 6.75
CA ASP A 92 21.28 -9.25 6.89
C ASP A 92 20.72 -10.68 6.97
N ASP A 93 19.54 -10.84 7.58
CA ASP A 93 18.90 -12.14 7.69
C ASP A 93 18.35 -12.64 6.33
N LEU A 94 17.84 -11.75 5.47
CA LEU A 94 17.47 -12.09 4.09
C LEU A 94 18.71 -12.45 3.27
N LEU A 95 19.84 -11.77 3.48
CA LEU A 95 21.10 -12.10 2.81
C LEU A 95 21.60 -13.49 3.19
N ARG A 96 21.48 -13.88 4.46
CA ARG A 96 21.82 -15.24 4.93
C ARG A 96 20.92 -16.30 4.29
N LEU A 97 19.62 -16.04 4.16
CA LEU A 97 18.70 -16.93 3.46
C LEU A 97 19.04 -17.06 1.97
N LEU A 98 19.38 -15.95 1.33
CA LEU A 98 19.78 -15.91 -0.06
C LEU A 98 21.07 -16.72 -0.30
N ASP A 99 22.05 -16.59 0.60
CA ASP A 99 23.30 -17.34 0.54
C ASP A 99 23.06 -18.85 0.73
N ARG A 100 22.26 -19.24 1.74
CA ARG A 100 21.86 -20.64 1.96
C ARG A 100 21.12 -21.26 0.78
N SER A 101 20.34 -20.47 0.05
CA SER A 101 19.64 -20.91 -1.17
C SER A 101 20.55 -21.04 -2.40
N GLY A 102 21.83 -20.66 -2.30
CA GLY A 102 22.80 -20.64 -3.40
C GLY A 102 22.62 -19.50 -4.39
N ARG A 103 21.59 -18.65 -4.21
CA ARG A 103 21.26 -17.56 -5.14
C ARG A 103 22.27 -16.43 -5.12
N LEU A 104 22.98 -16.22 -4.01
CA LEU A 104 24.07 -15.25 -3.96
C LEU A 104 25.22 -15.64 -4.91
N ALA A 105 25.59 -16.93 -4.92
CA ALA A 105 26.61 -17.47 -5.81
C ALA A 105 26.20 -17.40 -7.29
N ASP A 106 24.92 -17.62 -7.59
CA ASP A 106 24.36 -17.45 -8.94
C ASP A 106 24.45 -15.99 -9.40
N GLY A 107 24.17 -15.03 -8.52
CA GLY A 107 24.30 -13.60 -8.84
C GLY A 107 25.75 -13.21 -9.17
N LEU A 108 26.72 -13.74 -8.41
CA LEU A 108 28.14 -13.57 -8.71
C LEU A 108 28.56 -14.23 -10.04
N ARG A 109 27.89 -15.32 -10.44
CA ARG A 109 28.10 -15.96 -11.75
C ARG A 109 27.64 -15.05 -12.89
N VAL A 110 26.46 -14.43 -12.76
CA VAL A 110 25.95 -13.43 -13.71
C VAL A 110 26.96 -12.30 -13.87
N GLN A 111 27.49 -11.77 -12.75
CA GLN A 111 28.51 -10.72 -12.77
C GLN A 111 29.78 -11.13 -13.54
N ARG A 112 30.29 -12.35 -13.29
CA ARG A 112 31.47 -12.87 -14.01
C ARG A 112 31.22 -13.03 -15.50
N LEU A 113 30.07 -13.60 -15.89
CA LEU A 113 29.69 -13.74 -17.29
C LEU A 113 29.54 -12.37 -17.97
N ALA A 114 28.97 -11.38 -17.29
CA ALA A 114 28.84 -10.03 -17.81
C ALA A 114 30.21 -9.37 -18.05
N ARG A 115 31.21 -9.56 -17.17
CA ARG A 115 32.59 -9.07 -17.40
C ARG A 115 33.21 -9.68 -18.66
N ILE A 116 33.01 -10.97 -18.90
CA ILE A 116 33.43 -11.62 -20.15
C ILE A 116 32.69 -11.00 -21.34
N GLY A 117 31.38 -10.75 -21.18
CA GLY A 117 30.55 -10.04 -22.17
C GLY A 117 31.07 -8.65 -22.54
N VAL A 118 31.51 -7.85 -21.56
CA VAL A 118 32.13 -6.53 -21.80
C VAL A 118 33.36 -6.66 -22.68
N ALA A 119 34.32 -7.53 -22.29
CA ALA A 119 35.55 -7.73 -23.05
C ALA A 119 35.29 -8.24 -24.48
N ALA A 120 34.33 -9.16 -24.62
CA ALA A 120 33.90 -9.69 -25.91
C ALA A 120 33.25 -8.61 -26.78
N CYS A 121 32.41 -7.74 -26.21
CA CYS A 121 31.79 -6.62 -26.93
C CYS A 121 32.82 -5.59 -27.40
N LEU A 122 33.82 -5.25 -26.57
CA LEU A 122 34.89 -4.33 -26.95
C LEU A 122 35.74 -4.92 -28.09
N SER A 123 36.03 -6.21 -28.03
CA SER A 123 36.75 -6.94 -29.08
C SER A 123 35.94 -7.02 -30.38
N ALA A 124 34.62 -7.23 -30.29
CA ALA A 124 33.71 -7.19 -31.43
C ALA A 124 33.61 -5.79 -32.06
N ALA A 125 33.59 -4.73 -31.24
CA ALA A 125 33.61 -3.35 -31.72
C ALA A 125 34.88 -3.08 -32.54
N PHE A 126 36.04 -3.50 -32.04
CA PHE A 126 37.29 -3.40 -32.80
C PHE A 126 37.25 -4.23 -34.10
N ALA A 127 36.80 -5.49 -34.01
CA ALA A 127 36.71 -6.39 -35.17
C ALA A 127 35.73 -5.88 -36.23
N ALA A 128 34.71 -5.10 -35.86
CA ALA A 128 33.76 -4.51 -36.81
C ALA A 128 34.43 -3.65 -37.89
N GLY A 129 35.57 -3.00 -37.57
CA GLY A 129 36.36 -2.25 -38.55
C GLY A 129 37.08 -3.13 -39.58
N LEU A 130 37.30 -4.41 -39.25
CA LEU A 130 38.03 -5.35 -40.11
C LEU A 130 37.12 -5.90 -41.20
N ARG A 131 37.43 -5.58 -42.46
CA ARG A 131 36.68 -6.07 -43.63
C ARG A 131 37.10 -7.51 -44.00
N ARG A 132 36.80 -8.47 -43.11
CA ARG A 132 37.10 -9.90 -43.27
C ARG A 132 35.82 -10.75 -43.30
N LYS A 133 35.86 -11.90 -43.98
CA LYS A 133 34.71 -12.83 -44.11
C LYS A 133 34.30 -13.48 -42.77
N TRP A 134 35.22 -13.59 -41.82
CA TRP A 134 34.95 -14.15 -40.50
C TRP A 134 34.32 -13.15 -39.51
N THR A 135 34.42 -11.84 -39.78
CA THR A 135 33.92 -10.79 -38.87
C THR A 135 32.45 -10.98 -38.49
N PRO A 136 31.50 -11.24 -39.42
CA PRO A 136 30.09 -11.42 -39.05
C PRO A 136 29.84 -12.62 -38.13
N TRP A 137 30.66 -13.68 -38.20
CA TRP A 137 30.55 -14.83 -37.30
C TRP A 137 30.95 -14.46 -35.88
N VAL A 138 32.02 -13.67 -35.72
CA VAL A 138 32.43 -13.14 -34.42
C VAL A 138 31.36 -12.23 -33.83
N LEU A 139 30.81 -11.30 -34.62
CA LEU A 139 29.73 -10.41 -34.16
C LEU A 139 28.49 -11.20 -33.69
N LYS A 140 28.10 -12.26 -34.42
CA LYS A 140 26.99 -13.14 -34.02
C LYS A 140 27.28 -13.91 -32.74
N ALA A 141 28.50 -14.45 -32.59
CA ALA A 141 28.89 -15.19 -31.40
C ALA A 141 28.89 -14.29 -30.14
N VAL A 142 29.42 -13.06 -30.26
CA VAL A 142 29.39 -12.10 -29.16
C VAL A 142 27.96 -11.65 -28.85
N LEU A 143 27.12 -11.45 -29.86
CA LEU A 143 25.71 -11.14 -29.64
C LEU A 143 24.98 -12.28 -28.91
N ALA A 144 25.24 -13.54 -29.27
CA ALA A 144 24.68 -14.70 -28.57
C ALA A 144 25.12 -14.76 -27.10
N LEU A 145 26.39 -14.43 -26.80
CA LEU A 145 26.86 -14.29 -25.43
C LEU A 145 26.11 -13.20 -24.66
N VAL A 146 25.87 -12.04 -25.29
CA VAL A 146 25.09 -10.94 -24.68
C VAL A 146 23.67 -11.39 -24.35
N PHE A 147 23.00 -12.11 -25.26
CA PHE A 147 21.68 -12.68 -24.98
C PHE A 147 21.71 -13.68 -23.83
N LEU A 148 22.73 -14.54 -23.75
CA LEU A 148 22.89 -15.49 -22.66
C LEU A 148 23.07 -14.77 -21.31
N VAL A 149 23.91 -13.73 -21.25
CA VAL A 149 24.06 -12.90 -20.03
C VAL A 149 22.73 -12.24 -19.64
N TRP A 150 21.97 -11.73 -20.61
CA TRP A 150 20.65 -11.15 -20.35
C TRP A 150 19.67 -12.17 -19.79
N VAL A 151 19.60 -13.38 -20.36
CA VAL A 151 18.73 -14.47 -19.88
C VAL A 151 19.10 -14.86 -18.44
N GLU A 152 20.39 -15.01 -18.15
CA GLU A 152 20.89 -15.35 -16.82
C GLU A 152 20.57 -14.25 -15.80
N ALA A 153 20.80 -12.99 -16.14
CA ALA A 153 20.47 -11.85 -15.27
C ALA A 153 18.96 -11.74 -15.01
N PHE A 154 18.15 -11.92 -16.05
CA PHE A 154 16.69 -11.89 -15.95
C PHE A 154 16.16 -13.06 -15.10
N SER A 155 16.66 -14.28 -15.35
CA SER A 155 16.34 -15.47 -14.57
C SER A 155 16.71 -15.31 -13.09
N TRP A 156 17.89 -14.74 -12.81
CA TRP A 156 18.31 -14.45 -11.43
C TRP A 156 17.38 -13.43 -10.76
N SER A 157 16.99 -12.37 -11.47
CA SER A 157 16.08 -11.33 -10.96
C SER A 157 14.69 -11.87 -10.59
N LEU A 158 14.24 -12.96 -11.24
CA LEU A 158 12.99 -13.64 -10.89
C LEU A 158 13.19 -14.66 -9.76
N SER A 159 14.29 -15.43 -9.80
CA SER A 159 14.51 -16.56 -8.89
C SER A 159 15.02 -16.16 -7.50
N ALA A 160 15.77 -15.06 -7.36
CA ALA A 160 16.24 -14.58 -6.06
C ALA A 160 15.08 -14.15 -5.13
N PRO A 161 14.15 -13.26 -5.54
CA PRO A 161 12.97 -12.93 -4.73
C PRO A 161 12.07 -14.14 -4.46
N ALA A 162 11.94 -15.04 -5.44
CA ALA A 162 11.15 -16.25 -5.29
C ALA A 162 11.73 -17.20 -4.22
N ALA A 163 13.06 -17.34 -4.19
CA ALA A 163 13.76 -18.16 -3.20
C ALA A 163 13.61 -17.61 -1.79
N LEU A 164 13.67 -16.28 -1.61
CA LEU A 164 13.43 -15.65 -0.31
C LEU A 164 12.01 -15.87 0.19
N HIS A 165 11.01 -15.63 -0.66
CA HIS A 165 9.62 -15.86 -0.32
C HIS A 165 9.34 -17.33 0.05
N ALA A 166 9.96 -18.27 -0.68
CA ALA A 166 9.82 -19.69 -0.40
C ALA A 166 10.54 -20.12 0.89
N ALA A 167 11.64 -19.45 1.25
CA ALA A 167 12.38 -19.72 2.48
C ALA A 167 11.63 -19.20 3.71
N ASP A 168 11.12 -17.97 3.67
CA ASP A 168 10.30 -17.40 4.73
C ASP A 168 9.34 -16.33 4.18
N PHE A 169 8.08 -16.72 3.96
CA PHE A 169 7.05 -15.83 3.45
C PHE A 169 6.62 -14.75 4.44
N ARG A 170 6.94 -14.90 5.74
CA ARG A 170 6.64 -13.88 6.77
C ARG A 170 7.68 -12.78 6.76
N MET A 171 8.92 -13.14 6.46
CA MET A 171 10.04 -12.21 6.34
C MET A 171 10.09 -11.53 4.97
N PHE A 172 9.68 -12.24 3.91
CA PHE A 172 9.63 -11.71 2.55
C PHE A 172 8.28 -12.04 1.90
N ASP A 173 7.37 -11.06 1.92
CA ASP A 173 5.99 -11.23 1.52
C ASP A 173 5.80 -11.30 -0.01
N ALA A 174 4.60 -11.72 -0.42
CA ALA A 174 4.29 -11.91 -1.84
C ALA A 174 4.22 -10.59 -2.63
N ALA A 175 3.85 -9.47 -2.01
CA ALA A 175 3.77 -8.18 -2.68
C ALA A 175 5.17 -7.66 -3.01
N SER A 176 6.09 -7.68 -2.04
CA SER A 176 7.51 -7.34 -2.25
C SER A 176 8.15 -8.17 -3.38
N ARG A 177 7.87 -9.48 -3.43
CA ARG A 177 8.32 -10.35 -4.53
C ARG A 177 7.75 -9.89 -5.87
N ASN A 178 6.45 -9.65 -5.93
CA ASN A 178 5.77 -9.28 -7.17
C ASN A 178 6.23 -7.92 -7.70
N ASP A 179 6.53 -6.96 -6.82
CA ASP A 179 7.07 -5.66 -7.20
C ASP A 179 8.45 -5.78 -7.84
N LEU A 180 9.33 -6.63 -7.29
CA LEU A 180 10.63 -6.91 -7.89
C LEU A 180 10.51 -7.65 -9.22
N TRP A 181 9.56 -8.56 -9.37
CA TRP A 181 9.27 -9.18 -10.66
C TRP A 181 8.79 -8.15 -11.68
N ALA A 182 7.87 -7.25 -11.30
CA ALA A 182 7.40 -6.19 -12.19
C ALA A 182 8.56 -5.29 -12.65
N ALA A 183 9.45 -4.90 -11.73
CA ALA A 183 10.66 -4.17 -12.06
C ALA A 183 11.57 -4.94 -13.02
N ALA A 184 11.78 -6.25 -12.79
CA ALA A 184 12.57 -7.10 -13.67
C ALA A 184 11.99 -7.21 -15.08
N PHE A 185 10.66 -7.35 -15.23
CA PHE A 185 10.01 -7.38 -16.54
C PHE A 185 10.13 -6.04 -17.28
N ALA A 186 9.93 -4.92 -16.58
CA ALA A 186 10.03 -3.59 -17.18
C ALA A 186 11.48 -3.28 -17.62
N ALA A 187 12.45 -3.43 -16.72
CA ALA A 187 13.85 -3.15 -17.01
C ALA A 187 14.45 -4.16 -17.98
N GLY A 188 14.15 -5.46 -17.80
CA GLY A 188 14.59 -6.54 -18.68
C GLY A 188 14.09 -6.37 -20.10
N GLY A 189 12.81 -6.03 -20.28
CA GLY A 189 12.22 -5.75 -21.60
C GLY A 189 12.92 -4.60 -22.32
N MET A 190 13.19 -3.49 -21.62
CA MET A 190 13.93 -2.35 -22.21
C MET A 190 15.38 -2.72 -22.55
N ALA A 191 16.05 -3.49 -21.69
CA ALA A 191 17.42 -3.94 -21.91
C ALA A 191 17.58 -4.89 -23.12
N LEU A 192 16.49 -5.50 -23.60
CA LEU A 192 16.47 -6.38 -24.78
C LEU A 192 16.45 -5.61 -26.11
N LEU A 193 16.06 -4.33 -26.12
CA LEU A 193 15.93 -3.55 -27.36
C LEU A 193 17.27 -3.36 -28.10
N PRO A 194 18.39 -3.00 -27.45
CA PRO A 194 19.67 -2.85 -28.12
C PRO A 194 20.19 -4.14 -28.80
N PRO A 195 20.25 -5.32 -28.14
CA PRO A 195 20.72 -6.53 -28.80
C PRO A 195 19.79 -7.00 -29.94
N LEU A 196 18.47 -6.79 -29.84
CA LEU A 196 17.55 -7.01 -30.97
C LEU A 196 17.84 -6.08 -32.15
N GLY A 197 18.21 -4.82 -31.88
CA GLY A 197 18.67 -3.89 -32.91
C GLY A 197 19.94 -4.37 -33.62
N VAL A 198 20.90 -4.90 -32.88
CA VAL A 198 22.13 -5.49 -33.47
C VAL A 198 21.82 -6.74 -34.28
N LEU A 199 20.91 -7.60 -33.79
CA LEU A 199 20.45 -8.77 -34.52
C LEU A 199 19.84 -8.38 -35.88
N LEU A 200 18.99 -7.34 -35.88
CA LEU A 200 18.42 -6.80 -37.11
C LEU A 200 19.51 -6.31 -38.07
N LEU A 201 20.48 -5.53 -37.58
CA LEU A 201 21.62 -5.07 -38.39
C LEU A 201 22.41 -6.24 -39.01
N LEU A 202 22.65 -7.30 -38.26
CA LEU A 202 23.33 -8.51 -38.75
C LEU A 202 22.50 -9.27 -39.79
N ALA A 203 21.18 -9.13 -39.79
CA ALA A 203 20.29 -9.77 -40.73
C ALA A 203 20.15 -9.04 -42.08
N LEU A 204 20.51 -7.75 -42.17
CA LEU A 204 20.41 -6.94 -43.40
C LEU A 204 21.37 -7.41 -44.51
N ALA A 205 20.95 -7.33 -45.78
CA ALA A 205 21.84 -7.65 -46.90
C ALA A 205 23.04 -6.71 -47.00
N ASP A 206 22.90 -5.45 -46.58
CA ASP A 206 24.01 -4.48 -46.51
C ASP A 206 25.22 -5.00 -45.71
N THR A 207 24.95 -5.71 -44.62
CA THR A 207 26.00 -6.33 -43.79
C THR A 207 26.73 -7.42 -44.58
N ARG A 208 26.00 -8.29 -45.27
CA ARG A 208 26.61 -9.34 -46.11
C ARG A 208 27.40 -8.75 -47.27
N ARG A 209 26.86 -7.72 -47.95
CA ARG A 209 27.53 -7.02 -49.05
C ARG A 209 28.85 -6.39 -48.61
N TRP A 210 28.88 -5.78 -47.42
CA TRP A 210 30.09 -5.15 -46.89
C TRP A 210 31.22 -6.16 -46.57
N TYR A 211 30.90 -7.23 -45.82
CA TYR A 211 31.90 -8.17 -45.30
C TYR A 211 32.19 -9.37 -46.21
N VAL A 212 31.19 -9.87 -46.95
CA VAL A 212 31.28 -11.12 -47.73
C VAL A 212 31.42 -10.87 -49.24
N ARG A 213 31.14 -9.64 -49.72
CA ARG A 213 31.15 -9.27 -51.16
C ARG A 213 30.22 -10.14 -52.04
N GLU A 214 29.23 -10.80 -51.45
CA GLU A 214 28.19 -11.52 -52.20
C GLU A 214 27.24 -10.52 -52.89
N THR A 215 26.99 -10.73 -54.19
CA THR A 215 26.17 -9.89 -55.08
C THR A 215 24.76 -10.45 -55.31
N GLY A 216 24.31 -11.41 -54.50
CA GLY A 216 22.98 -12.00 -54.63
C GLY A 216 21.88 -10.94 -54.59
N THR A 217 20.95 -11.00 -55.54
CA THR A 217 19.88 -10.01 -55.79
C THR A 217 18.65 -10.17 -54.90
N GLY A 218 18.59 -11.21 -54.05
CA GLY A 218 17.46 -11.47 -53.18
C GLY A 218 17.48 -10.64 -51.89
N LEU A 219 16.32 -10.09 -51.51
CA LEU A 219 16.11 -9.44 -50.22
C LEU A 219 16.41 -10.41 -49.07
N SER A 220 17.21 -9.99 -48.09
CA SER A 220 17.44 -10.80 -46.90
C SER A 220 16.17 -10.88 -46.03
N ALA A 221 16.14 -11.82 -45.07
CA ALA A 221 15.06 -11.85 -44.07
C ALA A 221 14.95 -10.52 -43.29
N GLY A 222 16.07 -9.88 -42.99
CA GLY A 222 16.09 -8.56 -42.35
C GLY A 222 15.56 -7.45 -43.26
N ASP A 223 15.92 -7.47 -44.55
CA ASP A 223 15.45 -6.47 -45.50
C ASP A 223 13.93 -6.57 -45.71
N ARG A 224 13.40 -7.79 -45.83
CA ARG A 224 11.95 -8.04 -45.87
C ARG A 224 11.25 -7.51 -44.62
N LEU A 225 11.79 -7.77 -43.43
CA LEU A 225 11.22 -7.25 -42.18
C LEU A 225 11.22 -5.71 -42.14
N VAL A 226 12.33 -5.06 -42.52
CA VAL A 226 12.43 -3.60 -42.55
C VAL A 226 11.48 -2.99 -43.59
N GLU A 227 11.37 -3.61 -44.76
CA GLU A 227 10.43 -3.21 -45.81
C GLU A 227 8.99 -3.36 -45.33
N SER A 228 8.62 -4.50 -44.75
CA SER A 228 7.30 -4.74 -44.18
C SER A 228 6.95 -3.75 -43.07
N LEU A 229 7.90 -3.39 -42.20
CA LEU A 229 7.70 -2.37 -41.17
C LEU A 229 7.57 -0.94 -41.74
N ARG A 230 8.09 -0.67 -42.93
CA ARG A 230 8.08 0.67 -43.55
C ARG A 230 6.87 0.88 -44.45
N THR A 231 6.58 -0.09 -45.33
CA THR A 231 5.56 0.01 -46.39
C THR A 231 4.39 -0.96 -46.20
N GLY A 232 4.52 -1.97 -45.34
CA GLY A 232 3.62 -3.12 -45.27
C GLY A 232 4.21 -4.36 -45.96
N GLY A 233 5.13 -4.18 -46.91
CA GLY A 233 5.66 -5.29 -47.70
C GLY A 233 4.55 -5.90 -48.55
N ASP A 234 4.51 -7.23 -48.62
CA ASP A 234 3.50 -7.98 -49.39
C ASP A 234 2.08 -7.85 -48.80
N ASP A 235 1.94 -7.51 -47.52
CA ASP A 235 0.67 -7.27 -46.85
C ASP A 235 0.55 -5.80 -46.38
N PRO A 236 -0.31 -4.98 -47.00
CA PRO A 236 -0.52 -3.58 -46.61
C PRO A 236 -0.91 -3.39 -45.12
N ARG A 237 -1.50 -4.42 -44.49
CA ARG A 237 -1.95 -4.39 -43.10
C ARG A 237 -0.84 -4.71 -42.10
N PHE A 238 0.26 -5.34 -42.54
CA PHE A 238 1.35 -5.76 -41.66
C PHE A 238 1.93 -4.58 -40.86
N ARG A 239 2.12 -3.43 -41.52
CA ARG A 239 2.64 -2.23 -40.85
C ARG A 239 1.70 -1.74 -39.75
N THR A 240 0.41 -1.59 -40.07
CA THR A 240 -0.58 -1.12 -39.11
C THR A 240 -0.75 -2.12 -37.96
N SER A 241 -0.83 -3.42 -38.27
CA SER A 241 -0.95 -4.49 -37.28
C SER A 241 0.27 -4.56 -36.37
N GLY A 242 1.49 -4.47 -36.92
CA GLY A 242 2.73 -4.45 -36.15
C GLY A 242 2.83 -3.25 -35.21
N TYR A 243 2.45 -2.05 -35.68
CA TYR A 243 2.44 -0.87 -34.81
C TYR A 243 1.40 -0.97 -33.70
N TRP A 244 0.21 -1.50 -33.99
CA TRP A 244 -0.81 -1.73 -32.97
C TRP A 244 -0.39 -2.81 -31.98
N SER A 245 0.21 -3.91 -32.44
CA SER A 245 0.72 -4.96 -31.56
C SER A 245 1.79 -4.40 -30.62
N VAL A 246 2.83 -3.75 -31.15
CA VAL A 246 3.89 -3.16 -30.32
C VAL A 246 3.34 -2.08 -29.38
N GLY A 247 2.45 -1.21 -29.88
CA GLY A 247 1.81 -0.17 -29.08
C GLY A 247 0.94 -0.72 -27.97
N LEU A 248 0.16 -1.78 -28.23
CA LEU A 248 -0.67 -2.46 -27.24
C LEU A 248 0.19 -3.16 -26.20
N PHE A 249 1.24 -3.88 -26.61
CA PHE A 249 2.17 -4.52 -25.68
C PHE A 249 2.88 -3.49 -24.79
N LEU A 250 3.35 -2.38 -25.36
CA LEU A 250 3.93 -1.29 -24.57
C LEU A 250 2.89 -0.64 -23.66
N ALA A 251 1.65 -0.46 -24.10
CA ALA A 251 0.58 0.04 -23.24
C ALA A 251 0.28 -0.94 -22.09
N VAL A 252 0.20 -2.24 -22.33
CA VAL A 252 -0.03 -3.24 -21.27
C VAL A 252 1.14 -3.31 -20.28
N ILE A 253 2.38 -3.16 -20.74
CA ILE A 253 3.56 -3.19 -19.87
C ILE A 253 3.74 -1.89 -19.09
N VAL A 254 3.53 -0.74 -19.74
CA VAL A 254 3.88 0.58 -19.19
C VAL A 254 2.67 1.27 -18.54
N ALA A 255 1.44 1.07 -19.03
CA ALA A 255 0.25 1.70 -18.43
C ALA A 255 0.05 1.32 -16.96
N PRO A 256 0.30 0.08 -16.49
CA PRO A 256 0.25 -0.23 -15.07
C PRO A 256 1.22 0.59 -14.23
N PHE A 257 2.37 1.00 -14.76
CA PHE A 257 3.29 1.91 -14.06
C PHE A 257 2.77 3.34 -14.01
N PHE A 258 2.04 3.79 -15.02
CA PHE A 258 1.36 5.09 -14.96
C PHE A 258 0.13 5.07 -14.03
N ILE A 259 -0.59 3.95 -13.98
CA ILE A 259 -1.78 3.78 -13.14
C ILE A 259 -1.38 3.56 -11.67
N ARG A 260 -0.42 2.67 -11.39
CA ARG A 260 0.10 2.44 -10.03
C ARG A 260 1.06 3.54 -9.58
N GLY A 261 1.81 4.16 -10.50
CA GLY A 261 2.72 5.27 -10.22
C GLY A 261 2.02 6.58 -9.88
N CYS A 262 0.68 6.65 -9.95
CA CYS A 262 -0.08 7.76 -9.36
C CYS A 262 -0.15 7.70 -7.82
N GLY A 263 0.41 6.66 -7.19
CA GLY A 263 0.65 6.62 -5.75
C GLY A 263 -0.61 6.51 -4.88
N TRP A 264 -1.76 6.13 -5.44
CA TRP A 264 -3.00 5.94 -4.69
C TRP A 264 -2.87 4.82 -3.65
N GLU A 265 -3.50 5.01 -2.49
CA GLU A 265 -3.63 3.95 -1.48
C GLU A 265 -4.80 3.03 -1.82
N ASP A 266 -4.70 1.78 -1.41
CA ASP A 266 -5.84 0.86 -1.46
C ASP A 266 -7.00 1.41 -0.61
N PRO A 267 -8.24 1.41 -1.12
CA PRO A 267 -9.39 1.95 -0.39
C PRO A 267 -9.56 1.26 0.96
N TYR A 268 -9.86 2.05 1.99
CA TYR A 268 -10.21 1.51 3.28
C TYR A 268 -11.68 1.05 3.27
N GLY A 269 -11.88 -0.26 3.30
CA GLY A 269 -13.22 -0.86 3.34
C GLY A 269 -13.72 -1.05 4.77
N LEU A 270 -14.95 -0.61 5.06
CA LEU A 270 -15.68 -1.07 6.25
C LEU A 270 -16.13 -2.51 6.02
N VAL A 271 -16.08 -3.36 7.05
CA VAL A 271 -16.52 -4.76 6.94
C VAL A 271 -18.03 -4.83 6.69
N LYS A 272 -18.46 -5.53 5.63
CA LYS A 272 -19.88 -5.71 5.31
C LYS A 272 -20.58 -6.65 6.31
N GLY A 273 -21.73 -6.24 6.84
CA GLY A 273 -22.57 -7.06 7.71
C GLY A 273 -23.99 -6.54 7.84
N ASP A 274 -24.83 -7.19 8.64
CA ASP A 274 -26.29 -6.95 8.72
C ASP A 274 -26.67 -5.86 9.74
N GLY A 275 -25.68 -5.15 10.31
CA GLY A 275 -25.84 -4.17 11.37
C GLY A 275 -24.69 -4.26 12.39
N ALA A 276 -24.39 -3.14 13.05
CA ALA A 276 -23.35 -3.06 14.06
C ALA A 276 -23.55 -4.19 15.08
N PRO A 277 -22.49 -4.93 15.46
CA PRO A 277 -22.62 -6.00 16.44
C PRO A 277 -23.20 -5.41 17.73
N ASP A 278 -24.34 -5.93 18.18
CA ASP A 278 -24.66 -5.85 19.60
C ASP A 278 -23.58 -6.68 20.29
N PRO A 279 -22.62 -6.08 21.02
CA PRO A 279 -21.74 -6.88 21.85
C PRO A 279 -22.65 -7.65 22.80
N GLU A 280 -22.44 -8.97 22.92
CA GLU A 280 -23.12 -9.84 23.89
C GLU A 280 -23.40 -9.04 25.17
N THR A 281 -24.67 -8.72 25.42
CA THR A 281 -25.04 -7.88 26.55
C THR A 281 -24.61 -8.61 27.82
N VAL A 282 -23.57 -8.12 28.49
CA VAL A 282 -23.14 -8.64 29.79
C VAL A 282 -24.27 -8.35 30.78
N VAL A 283 -25.10 -9.35 31.05
CA VAL A 283 -26.18 -9.22 32.03
C VAL A 283 -25.55 -9.18 33.41
N ILE A 284 -25.63 -8.01 34.05
CA ILE A 284 -25.22 -7.78 35.42
C ILE A 284 -26.15 -8.57 36.35
N LYS A 285 -25.62 -9.58 37.06
CA LYS A 285 -26.33 -10.23 38.16
C LYS A 285 -25.74 -9.80 39.49
N ARG A 286 -26.52 -9.06 40.30
CA ARG A 286 -26.14 -8.74 41.69
C ARG A 286 -25.93 -10.04 42.47
N VAL A 287 -24.71 -10.25 42.97
CA VAL A 287 -24.43 -11.36 43.87
C VAL A 287 -25.03 -11.02 45.24
N ALA A 288 -25.95 -11.85 45.73
CA ALA A 288 -26.52 -11.68 47.07
C ALA A 288 -25.44 -11.94 48.14
N ARG A 289 -25.35 -11.05 49.15
CA ARG A 289 -24.44 -11.27 50.30
C ARG A 289 -24.83 -12.56 51.03
N PRO A 290 -23.86 -13.40 51.46
CA PRO A 290 -24.17 -14.52 52.33
C PRO A 290 -24.70 -14.01 53.68
N GLU A 291 -25.80 -14.59 54.18
CA GLU A 291 -26.35 -14.23 55.49
C GLU A 291 -25.32 -14.49 56.59
N LYS A 292 -25.00 -13.46 57.39
CA LYS A 292 -24.13 -13.60 58.57
C LYS A 292 -24.82 -14.55 59.55
N LYS A 293 -24.20 -15.69 59.85
CA LYS A 293 -24.70 -16.62 60.90
C LYS A 293 -24.72 -15.89 62.24
N LYS A 294 -25.91 -15.65 62.80
CA LYS A 294 -26.07 -15.15 64.17
C LYS A 294 -25.62 -16.24 65.14
N LEU A 295 -24.56 -15.97 65.90
CA LEU A 295 -24.22 -16.78 67.06
C LEU A 295 -25.26 -16.46 68.15
N LEU A 296 -26.09 -17.45 68.50
CA LEU A 296 -27.00 -17.36 69.64
C LEU A 296 -26.17 -17.54 70.91
N VAL A 297 -26.03 -16.47 71.69
CA VAL A 297 -25.34 -16.48 72.98
C VAL A 297 -26.39 -16.34 74.09
N ASN A 298 -26.20 -17.08 75.17
CA ASN A 298 -26.95 -16.92 76.42
C ASN A 298 -26.87 -15.47 76.92
N ALA A 299 -28.02 -14.85 77.18
CA ALA A 299 -28.16 -13.46 77.65
C ALA A 299 -27.41 -13.15 78.96
N TRP A 300 -27.04 -14.16 79.74
CA TRP A 300 -26.34 -14.04 81.03
C TRP A 300 -24.86 -14.41 80.98
N SER A 301 -24.28 -14.57 79.78
CA SER A 301 -22.85 -14.85 79.69
C SER A 301 -22.01 -13.61 80.03
N PRO A 302 -20.87 -13.75 80.76
CA PRO A 302 -20.01 -12.64 81.15
C PRO A 302 -19.20 -12.03 79.99
N TYR A 303 -19.43 -12.47 78.74
CA TYR A 303 -18.72 -12.01 77.56
C TYR A 303 -19.57 -11.01 76.78
N ILE A 304 -19.14 -9.75 76.73
CA ILE A 304 -19.71 -8.72 75.84
C ILE A 304 -19.07 -8.91 74.46
N PHE A 305 -19.85 -9.44 73.51
CA PHE A 305 -19.43 -9.59 72.11
C PHE A 305 -19.69 -8.35 71.26
N ASP A 306 -20.39 -7.36 71.82
CA ASP A 306 -20.74 -6.13 71.12
C ASP A 306 -19.55 -5.17 71.16
N ARG A 307 -18.65 -5.36 70.19
CA ARG A 307 -17.65 -4.36 69.83
C ARG A 307 -18.17 -3.68 68.59
N MET A 308 -18.16 -2.35 68.58
CA MET A 308 -18.42 -1.56 67.38
C MET A 308 -17.47 -2.06 66.28
N LYS A 309 -18.03 -2.73 65.27
CA LYS A 309 -17.30 -3.19 64.09
C LYS A 309 -17.24 -2.04 63.11
N ILE A 310 -16.21 -2.02 62.26
CA ILE A 310 -16.08 -1.03 61.17
C ILE A 310 -17.36 -1.00 60.30
N ASP A 311 -18.06 -2.12 60.21
CA ASP A 311 -19.34 -2.29 59.51
C ASP A 311 -20.55 -1.57 60.16
N ASP A 312 -20.46 -1.10 61.41
CA ASP A 312 -21.58 -0.49 62.14
C ASP A 312 -21.73 1.03 61.88
N THR A 313 -20.92 1.56 60.95
CA THR A 313 -21.02 2.92 60.44
C THR A 313 -21.51 2.90 58.99
N ASP A 314 -22.46 3.78 58.66
CA ASP A 314 -22.98 3.99 57.30
C ASP A 314 -21.89 4.35 56.27
N VAL A 315 -20.67 4.61 56.74
CA VAL A 315 -19.49 4.92 55.92
C VAL A 315 -19.11 3.72 55.06
N MET A 316 -19.10 2.50 55.60
CA MET A 316 -18.81 1.29 54.82
C MET A 316 -19.97 0.92 53.90
N GLU A 317 -21.21 1.23 54.28
CA GLU A 317 -22.39 1.03 53.42
C GLU A 317 -22.39 2.02 52.25
N LYS A 318 -22.07 3.29 52.49
CA LYS A 318 -21.87 4.29 51.42
C LYS A 318 -20.66 3.98 50.54
N LEU A 319 -19.53 3.59 51.14
CA LEU A 319 -18.37 3.11 50.37
C LEU A 319 -18.72 1.86 49.57
N LEU A 320 -19.54 0.95 50.09
CA LEU A 320 -20.02 -0.24 49.38
C LEU A 320 -21.08 0.09 48.34
N GLU A 321 -21.97 1.07 48.52
CA GLU A 321 -22.83 1.56 47.44
C GLU A 321 -22.00 2.20 46.33
N GLU A 322 -20.93 2.93 46.68
CA GLU A 322 -19.96 3.50 45.73
C GLU A 322 -19.02 2.44 45.11
N THR A 323 -18.79 1.29 45.76
CA THR A 323 -17.87 0.23 45.29
C THR A 323 -18.56 -1.05 44.79
N LEU A 324 -19.86 -1.26 45.01
CA LEU A 324 -20.64 -2.40 44.50
C LEU A 324 -20.91 -2.33 42.99
N ASP A 325 -20.47 -1.26 42.32
CA ASP A 325 -20.25 -1.24 40.87
C ASP A 325 -19.03 -2.07 40.42
N ALA A 326 -18.40 -2.84 41.32
CA ALA A 326 -17.42 -3.86 40.99
C ALA A 326 -18.11 -5.13 40.43
N TYR A 327 -18.26 -5.18 39.10
CA TYR A 327 -18.87 -6.31 38.38
C TYR A 327 -17.88 -7.46 38.12
N ALA A 328 -18.28 -8.67 38.49
CA ALA A 328 -17.65 -9.91 38.02
C ALA A 328 -18.15 -10.26 36.62
N VAL A 329 -17.22 -10.55 35.71
CA VAL A 329 -17.50 -11.02 34.34
C VAL A 329 -17.86 -12.50 34.39
N GLN A 330 -19.08 -12.85 33.98
CA GLN A 330 -19.43 -14.24 33.65
C GLN A 330 -19.84 -14.27 32.18
N SER A 331 -19.09 -15.02 31.35
CA SER A 331 -19.51 -15.37 30.00
C SER A 331 -20.58 -16.46 30.10
N ASP A 332 -21.82 -16.13 29.78
CA ASP A 332 -22.89 -17.11 29.74
C ASP A 332 -22.67 -18.08 28.56
N LYS A 333 -22.14 -19.27 28.87
CA LYS A 333 -22.25 -20.44 27.99
C LYS A 333 -23.70 -20.93 27.96
N LYS A 334 -24.62 -20.17 27.37
CA LYS A 334 -25.99 -20.63 27.09
C LYS A 334 -26.53 -19.94 25.85
N ASP A 335 -26.08 -20.41 24.68
CA ASP A 335 -26.90 -20.40 23.46
C ASP A 335 -26.36 -21.42 22.45
N GLU A 336 -26.44 -22.71 22.83
CA GLU A 336 -26.14 -23.80 21.90
C GLU A 336 -27.39 -24.37 21.21
N LYS A 337 -28.57 -23.75 21.40
CA LYS A 337 -29.81 -24.17 20.73
C LYS A 337 -30.74 -23.01 20.41
N SER A 338 -30.33 -22.14 19.49
CA SER A 338 -31.31 -21.44 18.65
C SER A 338 -30.82 -21.40 17.19
N GLY A 339 -31.50 -22.17 16.33
CA GLY A 339 -31.25 -22.23 14.89
C GLY A 339 -31.79 -21.01 14.15
N LYS A 340 -31.40 -19.79 14.55
CA LYS A 340 -31.57 -18.59 13.73
C LYS A 340 -30.25 -18.34 13.00
N LYS A 341 -30.29 -18.23 11.67
CA LYS A 341 -29.16 -17.76 10.84
C LYS A 341 -28.54 -16.55 11.53
N GLY A 342 -27.32 -16.71 12.06
CA GLY A 342 -26.62 -15.64 12.76
C GLY A 342 -26.46 -14.44 11.85
N ARG A 343 -26.88 -13.26 12.31
CA ARG A 343 -26.60 -11.99 11.63
C ARG A 343 -25.09 -11.87 11.49
N LYS A 344 -24.60 -11.53 10.29
CA LYS A 344 -23.17 -11.27 10.10
C LYS A 344 -22.84 -9.93 10.75
N ALA A 345 -21.90 -9.91 11.69
CA ALA A 345 -21.42 -8.67 12.29
C ALA A 345 -20.81 -7.78 11.19
N GLY A 346 -21.19 -6.50 11.13
CA GLY A 346 -20.58 -5.52 10.23
C GLY A 346 -21.58 -4.46 9.76
N TRP A 347 -21.13 -3.54 8.90
CA TRP A 347 -21.95 -2.43 8.44
C TRP A 347 -22.74 -2.78 7.16
N PRO A 348 -24.03 -2.42 7.05
CA PRO A 348 -24.88 -2.77 5.89
C PRO A 348 -24.32 -2.37 4.52
N LYS A 349 -23.68 -1.21 4.45
CA LYS A 349 -23.04 -0.67 3.23
C LYS A 349 -21.52 -0.91 3.20
N GLY A 350 -21.01 -1.84 4.01
CA GLY A 350 -19.60 -2.23 4.01
C GLY A 350 -19.18 -2.94 2.71
N MET A 351 -17.88 -3.03 2.50
CA MET A 351 -17.23 -3.69 1.38
C MET A 351 -17.06 -5.19 1.66
N GLU A 352 -17.27 -6.01 0.64
CA GLU A 352 -17.01 -7.46 0.71
C GLU A 352 -15.51 -7.71 0.81
N ASP A 353 -15.11 -8.69 1.63
CA ASP A 353 -13.71 -9.06 1.90
C ASP A 353 -12.84 -7.92 2.47
N ALA A 354 -13.45 -6.85 2.97
CA ALA A 354 -12.73 -5.80 3.67
C ALA A 354 -12.17 -6.30 5.01
N VAL A 355 -10.99 -5.79 5.35
CA VAL A 355 -10.30 -6.09 6.62
C VAL A 355 -10.04 -4.81 7.38
N VAL A 356 -10.12 -4.89 8.70
CA VAL A 356 -9.78 -3.78 9.61
C VAL A 356 -8.26 -3.65 9.63
N ARG A 357 -7.76 -2.46 9.26
CA ARG A 357 -6.34 -2.12 9.23
C ARG A 357 -6.00 -1.09 10.32
N PHE A 358 -4.89 -1.26 11.02
CA PHE A 358 -4.42 -0.29 11.99
C PHE A 358 -3.38 0.63 11.35
N ILE A 359 -3.73 1.90 11.13
CA ILE A 359 -2.88 2.86 10.41
C ILE A 359 -2.24 3.85 11.38
N ARG A 360 -0.92 3.84 11.42
CA ARG A 360 -0.11 4.81 12.15
C ARG A 360 0.43 5.90 11.24
N LEU A 361 0.48 7.13 11.75
CA LEU A 361 1.07 8.26 11.03
C LEU A 361 2.55 8.44 11.34
N LYS A 362 3.36 8.52 10.28
CA LYS A 362 4.75 8.95 10.34
C LYS A 362 4.82 10.47 10.31
N TYR A 363 5.69 11.04 11.14
CA TYR A 363 5.97 12.46 11.21
C TYR A 363 7.43 12.70 11.61
N SER A 364 7.94 13.91 11.36
CA SER A 364 9.33 14.28 11.65
C SER A 364 9.54 14.83 13.06
N GLY A 365 10.78 14.85 13.56
CA GLY A 365 11.17 15.53 14.81
C GLY A 365 11.10 14.69 16.09
N GLY A 366 10.17 13.72 16.18
CA GLY A 366 10.02 12.81 17.33
C GLY A 366 10.05 11.33 16.95
N ASP A 367 9.79 10.49 17.93
CA ASP A 367 9.69 9.02 17.85
C ASP A 367 8.26 8.59 17.56
N TRP A 368 7.84 8.73 16.30
CA TRP A 368 6.49 8.34 15.86
C TRP A 368 6.21 6.82 15.99
N ASP A 369 7.25 5.99 16.12
CA ASP A 369 7.12 4.53 16.13
C ASP A 369 7.19 3.89 17.53
N GLN A 370 8.10 4.31 18.40
CA GLN A 370 8.27 3.74 19.75
C GLN A 370 8.35 2.21 19.85
N ASP A 371 8.75 1.53 18.77
CA ASP A 371 8.77 0.05 18.63
C ASP A 371 7.41 -0.62 18.86
N MET A 372 6.32 0.07 18.52
CA MET A 372 4.96 -0.33 18.89
C MET A 372 4.21 -1.11 17.79
N GLY A 373 4.73 -1.26 16.58
CA GLY A 373 4.02 -1.89 15.44
C GLY A 373 3.48 -3.31 15.71
N LYS A 374 4.26 -4.35 15.40
CA LYS A 374 3.84 -5.75 15.64
C LYS A 374 3.67 -6.12 17.12
N GLY A 375 4.06 -5.25 18.05
CA GLY A 375 4.00 -5.49 19.49
C GLY A 375 2.76 -4.91 20.18
N ALA A 376 2.34 -3.69 19.86
CA ALA A 376 1.24 -3.01 20.54
C ALA A 376 0.04 -2.79 19.62
N ASP A 377 0.26 -2.17 18.45
CA ASP A 377 -0.79 -1.88 17.48
C ASP A 377 -1.46 -3.16 16.99
N TYR A 378 -0.66 -4.20 16.70
CA TYR A 378 -1.17 -5.47 16.23
C TYR A 378 -1.92 -6.22 17.34
N ASN A 379 -1.45 -6.13 18.59
CA ASN A 379 -2.14 -6.71 19.73
C ASN A 379 -3.51 -6.05 19.96
N LEU A 380 -3.61 -4.73 19.85
CA LEU A 380 -4.91 -4.06 19.91
C LEU A 380 -5.81 -4.50 18.76
N LEU A 381 -5.27 -4.66 17.54
CA LEU A 381 -6.03 -5.15 16.39
C LEU A 381 -6.53 -6.59 16.60
N LEU A 382 -5.72 -7.47 17.19
CA LEU A 382 -6.12 -8.82 17.62
C LEU A 382 -7.24 -8.78 18.66
N HIS A 383 -7.12 -7.92 19.68
CA HIS A 383 -8.17 -7.73 20.68
C HIS A 383 -9.46 -7.20 20.04
N PHE A 384 -9.36 -6.28 19.07
CA PHE A 384 -10.52 -5.80 18.33
C PHE A 384 -11.21 -6.92 17.54
N ASN A 385 -10.45 -7.80 16.87
CA ASN A 385 -10.98 -9.00 16.21
C ASN A 385 -11.66 -9.95 17.20
N GLN A 386 -11.05 -10.22 18.36
CA GLN A 386 -11.62 -11.12 19.37
C GLN A 386 -12.98 -10.64 19.87
N VAL A 387 -13.19 -9.32 19.97
CA VAL A 387 -14.42 -8.72 20.50
C VAL A 387 -15.48 -8.56 19.44
N THR A 388 -15.10 -8.13 18.23
CA THR A 388 -16.06 -7.77 17.17
C THR A 388 -16.31 -8.90 16.16
N GLY A 389 -15.39 -9.87 16.07
CA GLY A 389 -15.38 -10.90 15.03
C GLY A 389 -15.00 -10.37 13.64
N PHE A 390 -14.63 -9.09 13.50
CA PHE A 390 -14.28 -8.51 12.20
C PHE A 390 -12.93 -9.03 11.68
N PRO A 391 -12.81 -9.39 10.39
CA PRO A 391 -11.54 -9.76 9.81
C PRO A 391 -10.55 -8.58 9.92
N ILE A 392 -9.32 -8.88 10.30
CA ILE A 392 -8.25 -7.90 10.48
C ILE A 392 -7.12 -8.15 9.49
N ALA A 393 -6.36 -7.10 9.19
CA ALA A 393 -5.14 -7.22 8.41
C ALA A 393 -4.10 -8.08 9.14
N GLY A 394 -3.28 -8.83 8.40
CA GLY A 394 -2.23 -9.69 8.96
C GLY A 394 -1.02 -8.92 9.50
N ASP A 395 -0.98 -7.60 9.31
CA ASP A 395 0.07 -6.72 9.80
C ASP A 395 -0.48 -5.30 10.03
N THR A 396 0.23 -4.52 10.85
CA THR A 396 -0.01 -3.09 11.05
C THR A 396 0.70 -2.27 10.00
N GLU A 397 0.20 -1.07 9.71
CA GLU A 397 0.79 -0.22 8.68
C GLU A 397 1.12 1.18 9.19
N ALA A 398 2.21 1.74 8.67
CA ALA A 398 2.64 3.09 8.96
C ALA A 398 2.80 3.88 7.67
N ILE A 399 2.09 5.00 7.56
CA ILE A 399 2.08 5.86 6.37
C ILE A 399 2.48 7.30 6.72
N GLU A 400 3.08 7.99 5.76
CA GLU A 400 3.29 9.45 5.85
C GLU A 400 1.94 10.17 5.81
N VAL A 401 1.84 11.29 6.53
CA VAL A 401 0.61 12.10 6.58
C VAL A 401 0.10 12.50 5.19
N SER A 402 1.00 12.90 4.30
CA SER A 402 0.66 13.26 2.92
C SER A 402 -0.02 12.13 2.11
N ARG A 403 0.13 10.86 2.52
CA ARG A 403 -0.50 9.71 1.86
C ARG A 403 -1.99 9.61 2.16
N LEU A 404 -2.52 10.27 3.20
CA LEU A 404 -3.96 10.26 3.49
C LEU A 404 -4.79 10.81 2.33
N ARG A 405 -4.26 11.78 1.57
CA ARG A 405 -4.90 12.33 0.37
C ARG A 405 -4.95 11.38 -0.83
N ARG A 406 -4.26 10.24 -0.73
CA ARG A 406 -4.13 9.26 -1.80
C ARG A 406 -5.11 8.10 -1.65
N PHE A 407 -5.83 8.02 -0.54
CA PHE A 407 -7.03 7.19 -0.48
C PHE A 407 -8.10 7.76 -1.41
N PRO A 408 -8.91 6.91 -2.06
CA PRO A 408 -10.10 7.38 -2.75
C PRO A 408 -11.02 8.15 -1.80
N ALA A 409 -11.78 9.12 -2.33
CA ALA A 409 -12.75 9.88 -1.54
C ALA A 409 -13.77 8.94 -0.90
N ASP A 410 -14.17 9.24 0.35
CA ASP A 410 -15.11 8.45 1.15
C ASP A 410 -14.64 7.00 1.42
N ARG A 411 -13.32 6.78 1.29
CA ARG A 411 -12.63 5.48 1.47
C ARG A 411 -11.29 5.65 2.20
N ALA A 412 -11.12 6.73 2.97
CA ALA A 412 -10.00 6.85 3.89
C ALA A 412 -10.24 6.03 5.18
N PRO A 413 -9.19 5.76 5.98
CA PRO A 413 -9.35 5.09 7.26
C PRO A 413 -10.31 5.82 8.21
N PRO A 414 -11.19 5.12 8.96
CA PRO A 414 -12.04 5.74 9.99
C PRO A 414 -11.26 6.38 11.13
N PHE A 415 -10.08 5.83 11.44
CA PHE A 415 -9.15 6.43 12.39
C PHE A 415 -7.71 6.24 11.94
N VAL A 416 -6.84 7.15 12.40
CA VAL A 416 -5.39 7.03 12.29
C VAL A 416 -4.76 7.27 13.65
N PHE A 417 -3.69 6.56 13.94
CA PHE A 417 -3.03 6.56 15.24
C PHE A 417 -1.76 7.42 15.24
N LEU A 418 -1.54 8.14 16.34
CA LEU A 418 -0.39 9.01 16.56
C LEU A 418 0.10 8.84 18.01
N THR A 419 1.39 8.56 18.18
CA THR A 419 2.05 8.47 19.48
C THR A 419 3.47 9.01 19.40
N GLY A 420 4.10 9.27 20.55
CA GLY A 420 5.49 9.72 20.66
C GLY A 420 5.86 10.26 22.05
N ARG A 421 7.15 10.52 22.25
CA ARG A 421 7.79 11.21 23.38
C ARG A 421 8.29 12.61 23.02
N GLY A 422 8.64 12.80 21.73
CA GLY A 422 9.26 14.00 21.19
C GLY A 422 8.30 15.06 20.64
N GLY A 423 8.85 15.95 19.81
CA GLY A 423 8.07 16.96 19.08
C GLY A 423 7.40 16.39 17.84
N ILE A 424 6.24 16.94 17.46
CA ILE A 424 5.53 16.58 16.23
C ILE A 424 5.86 17.60 15.13
N GLY A 425 6.74 17.21 14.22
CA GLY A 425 7.13 17.98 13.05
C GLY A 425 6.31 17.63 11.80
N LEU A 426 5.40 18.51 11.44
CA LEU A 426 4.56 18.41 10.24
C LEU A 426 4.73 19.65 9.35
N SER A 427 4.83 19.41 8.04
CA SER A 427 4.85 20.47 7.04
C SER A 427 3.47 21.13 6.92
N GLU A 428 3.40 22.31 6.30
CA GLU A 428 2.10 22.97 6.04
C GLU A 428 1.20 22.15 5.10
N THR A 429 1.79 21.36 4.21
CA THR A 429 1.05 20.40 3.37
C THR A 429 0.48 19.25 4.18
N ASP A 430 1.20 18.75 5.19
CA ASP A 430 0.71 17.72 6.09
C ASP A 430 -0.43 18.24 6.98
N ILE A 431 -0.29 19.46 7.50
CA ILE A 431 -1.34 20.13 8.28
C ILE A 431 -2.63 20.28 7.46
N LYS A 432 -2.52 20.74 6.20
CA LYS A 432 -3.69 20.82 5.30
C LYS A 432 -4.29 19.45 5.02
N THR A 433 -3.47 18.41 4.90
CA THR A 433 -3.91 17.05 4.65
C THR A 433 -4.66 16.46 5.85
N LEU A 434 -4.12 16.61 7.07
CA LEU A 434 -4.81 16.18 8.28
C LEU A 434 -6.08 16.96 8.54
N ARG A 435 -6.07 18.29 8.32
CA ARG A 435 -7.28 19.08 8.46
C ARG A 435 -8.38 18.58 7.52
N TRP A 436 -8.06 18.36 6.24
CA TRP A 436 -9.01 17.75 5.30
C TRP A 436 -9.49 16.38 5.74
N TYR A 437 -8.58 15.52 6.21
CA TYR A 437 -8.93 14.19 6.71
C TYR A 437 -9.91 14.26 7.90
N LEU A 438 -9.70 15.23 8.79
CA LEU A 438 -10.53 15.45 9.98
C LEU A 438 -11.83 16.20 9.68
N GLU A 439 -11.88 17.14 8.75
CA GLU A 439 -13.05 18.00 8.49
C GLU A 439 -13.93 17.44 7.37
N ASP A 440 -13.34 17.12 6.22
CA ASP A 440 -14.04 16.73 5.01
C ASP A 440 -14.28 15.21 4.97
N GLU A 441 -13.20 14.44 5.11
CA GLU A 441 -13.22 12.98 4.96
C GLU A 441 -13.82 12.25 6.17
N GLY A 442 -14.01 12.93 7.30
CA GLY A 442 -14.74 12.34 8.42
C GLY A 442 -13.95 11.43 9.34
N GLY A 443 -12.63 11.28 9.11
CA GLY A 443 -11.78 10.44 9.93
C GLY A 443 -11.55 11.00 11.33
N MET A 444 -11.00 10.15 12.21
CA MET A 444 -10.63 10.49 13.57
C MET A 444 -9.12 10.37 13.77
N LEU A 445 -8.52 11.28 14.53
CA LEU A 445 -7.14 11.18 15.01
C LEU A 445 -7.16 10.63 16.44
N PHE A 446 -6.62 9.41 16.59
CA PHE A 446 -6.45 8.75 17.88
C PHE A 446 -5.01 8.98 18.35
N ILE A 447 -4.86 9.80 19.39
CA ILE A 447 -3.57 10.20 19.94
C ILE A 447 -3.36 9.58 21.31
N ASP A 448 -2.18 9.02 21.53
CA ASP A 448 -1.73 8.58 22.84
C ASP A 448 -0.38 9.19 23.19
N ASN A 449 -0.21 9.59 24.45
CA ASN A 449 1.00 10.22 24.92
C ASN A 449 2.01 9.19 25.38
N GLY A 450 3.03 8.93 24.55
CA GLY A 450 4.15 8.06 24.90
C GLY A 450 5.22 8.71 25.78
N GLY A 451 5.07 10.00 26.13
CA GLY A 451 5.84 10.67 27.19
C GLY A 451 6.51 12.00 26.82
N GLY A 452 7.48 12.41 27.64
CA GLY A 452 8.38 13.53 27.36
C GLY A 452 7.67 14.87 27.10
N GLN A 453 7.91 15.47 25.94
CA GLN A 453 7.35 16.77 25.54
C GLN A 453 6.13 16.63 24.62
N PHE A 454 5.61 15.42 24.47
CA PHE A 454 4.61 15.11 23.47
C PHE A 454 3.25 15.74 23.78
N ASP A 455 2.77 15.78 25.03
CA ASP A 455 1.52 16.50 25.40
C ASP A 455 1.50 17.96 24.90
N ARG A 456 2.59 18.70 25.10
CA ARG A 456 2.70 20.09 24.61
C ARG A 456 2.63 20.15 23.09
N SER A 457 3.27 19.19 22.42
CA SER A 457 3.29 19.09 20.96
C SER A 457 1.90 18.74 20.40
N VAL A 458 1.16 17.85 21.06
CA VAL A 458 -0.22 17.48 20.71
C VAL A 458 -1.14 18.68 20.83
N ARG A 459 -1.07 19.44 21.94
CA ARG A 459 -1.88 20.64 22.12
C ARG A 459 -1.60 21.70 21.05
N SER A 460 -0.32 21.90 20.72
CA SER A 460 0.11 22.79 19.63
C SER A 460 -0.39 22.31 18.27
N LEU A 461 -0.27 21.01 17.99
CA LEU A 461 -0.77 20.39 16.78
C LEU A 461 -2.29 20.60 16.63
N ILE A 462 -3.08 20.30 17.67
CA ILE A 462 -4.53 20.47 17.62
C ILE A 462 -4.92 21.93 17.37
N ALA A 463 -4.25 22.89 18.02
CA ALA A 463 -4.49 24.31 17.79
C ALA A 463 -4.18 24.75 16.35
N ARG A 464 -3.14 24.16 15.72
CA ARG A 464 -2.82 24.38 14.30
C ARG A 464 -3.82 23.68 13.37
N LEU A 465 -4.24 22.46 13.68
CA LEU A 465 -5.18 21.69 12.87
C LEU A 465 -6.57 22.32 12.88
N LEU A 466 -7.07 22.71 14.05
CA LEU A 466 -8.46 23.12 14.28
C LEU A 466 -8.50 24.48 15.01
N PRO A 467 -8.11 25.59 14.34
CA PRO A 467 -8.06 26.90 14.95
C PRO A 467 -9.45 27.32 15.46
N GLY A 468 -9.52 27.76 16.71
CA GLY A 468 -10.76 28.18 17.35
C GLY A 468 -11.60 27.05 17.94
N LYS A 469 -11.20 25.78 17.81
CA LYS A 469 -11.80 24.67 18.55
C LYS A 469 -11.07 24.46 19.88
N THR A 470 -11.82 24.24 20.93
CA THR A 470 -11.28 23.97 22.28
C THR A 470 -11.10 22.48 22.51
N VAL A 471 -9.95 22.08 23.03
CA VAL A 471 -9.75 20.74 23.59
C VAL A 471 -10.52 20.66 24.91
N VAL A 472 -11.40 19.66 25.04
CA VAL A 472 -12.26 19.48 26.21
C VAL A 472 -12.09 18.09 26.80
N ASP A 473 -12.41 17.94 28.08
CA ASP A 473 -12.57 16.62 28.70
C ASP A 473 -13.72 15.87 28.04
N ILE A 474 -13.50 14.60 27.73
CA ILE A 474 -14.57 13.71 27.29
C ILE A 474 -15.36 13.31 28.54
N ALA A 475 -16.65 13.66 28.56
CA ALA A 475 -17.53 13.37 29.68
C ALA A 475 -17.65 11.86 29.94
N ASN A 476 -17.78 11.46 31.21
CA ASN A 476 -17.77 10.05 31.62
C ASN A 476 -18.95 9.26 31.02
N ASP A 477 -20.03 9.95 30.69
CA ASP A 477 -21.23 9.40 30.07
C ASP A 477 -21.23 9.48 28.53
N ASP A 478 -20.15 9.94 27.89
CA ASP A 478 -20.08 10.05 26.43
C ASP A 478 -20.21 8.65 25.75
N PRO A 479 -20.88 8.55 24.58
CA PRO A 479 -21.08 7.26 23.89
C PRO A 479 -19.80 6.45 23.64
N ILE A 480 -18.64 7.10 23.50
CA ILE A 480 -17.35 6.40 23.34
C ILE A 480 -17.01 5.48 24.52
N TYR A 481 -17.58 5.72 25.70
CA TYR A 481 -17.38 4.92 26.91
C TYR A 481 -18.46 3.86 27.16
N ARG A 482 -19.41 3.69 26.23
CA ARG A 482 -20.56 2.79 26.42
C ARG A 482 -20.49 1.49 25.63
N ALA A 483 -19.69 1.44 24.55
CA ALA A 483 -19.62 0.26 23.71
C ALA A 483 -18.25 0.10 23.00
N PRO A 484 -17.80 -1.16 22.79
CA PRO A 484 -18.43 -2.39 23.25
C PRO A 484 -18.26 -2.66 24.76
N TYR A 485 -17.35 -1.96 25.43
CA TYR A 485 -17.18 -2.02 26.87
C TYR A 485 -17.76 -0.79 27.56
N VAL A 486 -18.24 -0.96 28.79
CA VAL A 486 -18.77 0.13 29.61
C VAL A 486 -17.68 0.64 30.55
N PHE A 487 -17.44 1.95 30.50
CA PHE A 487 -16.56 2.70 31.39
C PHE A 487 -17.38 3.74 32.16
N PRO A 488 -18.01 3.37 33.28
CA PRO A 488 -18.97 4.24 33.99
C PRO A 488 -18.34 5.55 34.49
N ASN A 489 -17.04 5.52 34.76
CA ASN A 489 -16.26 6.66 35.24
C ASN A 489 -15.40 7.29 34.13
N GLY A 490 -15.71 7.02 32.86
CA GLY A 490 -14.91 7.46 31.71
C GLY A 490 -13.57 6.72 31.59
N ALA A 491 -12.65 7.28 30.81
CA ALA A 491 -11.32 6.71 30.62
C ALA A 491 -10.58 6.60 31.97
N PRO A 492 -10.08 5.41 32.34
CA PRO A 492 -9.32 5.26 33.58
C PRO A 492 -7.95 5.95 33.49
N PRO A 493 -7.34 6.32 34.62
CA PRO A 493 -5.96 6.77 34.63
C PRO A 493 -5.03 5.61 34.26
N PHE A 494 -4.04 5.89 33.42
CA PHE A 494 -2.97 4.96 33.05
C PHE A 494 -1.62 5.44 33.61
N TRP A 495 -0.58 4.60 33.53
CA TRP A 495 0.37 4.46 34.64
C TRP A 495 1.77 5.03 34.39
N HIS A 496 2.15 5.39 33.16
CA HIS A 496 3.48 5.96 32.87
C HIS A 496 3.53 7.48 32.82
N HIS A 497 2.43 8.12 32.44
CA HIS A 497 2.38 9.55 32.19
C HIS A 497 1.17 10.22 32.86
N GLY A 498 1.03 11.53 32.64
CA GLY A 498 0.04 12.35 33.35
C GLY A 498 -1.39 12.14 32.85
N GLY A 499 -2.33 12.71 33.60
CA GLY A 499 -3.72 12.91 33.19
C GLY A 499 -4.65 11.72 33.48
N ASN A 500 -5.82 12.07 34.00
CA ASN A 500 -6.75 11.14 34.63
C ASN A 500 -8.00 10.93 33.76
N ARG A 501 -8.04 11.58 32.59
CA ARG A 501 -9.18 11.67 31.68
C ARG A 501 -8.68 11.77 30.25
N ALA A 502 -9.44 11.22 29.30
CA ALA A 502 -9.22 11.50 27.89
C ALA A 502 -9.77 12.89 27.51
N LEU A 503 -9.08 13.51 26.57
CA LEU A 503 -9.40 14.79 25.97
C LEU A 503 -9.87 14.58 24.53
N GLY A 504 -10.63 15.54 23.99
CA GLY A 504 -11.05 15.47 22.60
C GLY A 504 -11.46 16.80 22.01
N VAL A 505 -11.69 16.77 20.69
CA VAL A 505 -12.25 17.89 19.93
C VAL A 505 -13.39 17.38 19.05
N LYS A 506 -14.56 18.03 19.13
CA LYS A 506 -15.71 17.70 18.28
C LYS A 506 -15.75 18.53 17.01
N ILE A 507 -16.10 17.88 15.90
CA ILE A 507 -16.48 18.49 14.62
C ILE A 507 -17.84 17.89 14.26
N ASP A 508 -18.84 18.73 13.98
CA ASP A 508 -20.20 18.31 13.62
C ASP A 508 -20.82 17.25 14.55
N GLY A 509 -20.56 17.39 15.87
CA GLY A 509 -21.11 16.50 16.89
C GLY A 509 -20.37 15.17 17.12
N ARG A 510 -19.37 14.82 16.28
CA ARG A 510 -18.51 13.63 16.47
C ARG A 510 -17.13 14.02 17.00
N TRP A 511 -16.45 13.11 17.69
CA TRP A 511 -15.05 13.27 18.05
C TRP A 511 -14.18 13.15 16.79
N ALA A 512 -13.53 14.25 16.41
CA ALA A 512 -12.51 14.26 15.36
C ALA A 512 -11.12 13.96 15.95
N VAL A 513 -10.91 14.28 17.22
CA VAL A 513 -9.69 13.96 17.97
C VAL A 513 -10.07 13.28 19.27
N PHE A 514 -9.44 12.14 19.54
CA PHE A 514 -9.38 11.51 20.86
C PHE A 514 -7.92 11.53 21.31
N TYR A 515 -7.66 12.03 22.51
CA TYR A 515 -6.32 12.12 23.07
C TYR A 515 -6.28 11.58 24.50
N HIS A 516 -5.44 10.59 24.76
CA HIS A 516 -5.15 10.11 26.11
C HIS A 516 -3.73 10.51 26.56
N PRO A 517 -3.56 11.17 27.72
CA PRO A 517 -2.25 11.62 28.19
C PRO A 517 -1.44 10.57 28.96
N GLY A 518 -2.03 9.42 29.26
CA GLY A 518 -1.51 8.40 30.20
C GLY A 518 -0.81 7.16 29.61
N ASP A 519 -0.42 7.13 28.34
CA ASP A 519 0.36 6.04 27.72
C ASP A 519 -0.38 4.70 27.66
N ILE A 520 -1.53 4.69 26.99
CA ILE A 520 -2.37 3.49 26.90
C ILE A 520 -1.76 2.41 25.99
N ASN A 521 -0.97 2.81 24.99
CA ASN A 521 -0.43 1.92 23.98
C ASN A 521 0.71 1.04 24.50
N ASP A 522 1.45 1.49 25.52
CA ASP A 522 2.53 0.72 26.13
C ASP A 522 1.98 -0.51 26.84
N ALA A 523 0.76 -0.42 27.37
CA ALA A 523 0.04 -1.55 27.93
C ALA A 523 -0.43 -2.58 26.88
N TRP A 524 -0.47 -2.21 25.59
CA TRP A 524 -0.78 -3.12 24.50
C TRP A 524 0.41 -3.99 24.08
N LYS A 525 1.64 -3.70 24.55
CA LYS A 525 2.80 -4.52 24.26
C LYS A 525 2.70 -5.92 24.85
N ASP A 526 3.47 -6.84 24.29
CA ASP A 526 3.74 -8.13 24.93
C ASP A 526 4.37 -7.90 26.32
N GLY A 527 3.79 -8.54 27.34
CA GLY A 527 4.17 -8.31 28.74
C GLY A 527 3.66 -6.99 29.34
N HIS A 528 2.84 -6.22 28.59
CA HIS A 528 2.15 -5.01 29.02
C HIS A 528 3.06 -3.93 29.64
N SER A 529 4.35 -3.95 29.27
CA SER A 529 5.40 -3.12 29.88
C SER A 529 5.53 -3.24 31.40
N GLY A 530 4.98 -4.28 32.03
CA GLY A 530 4.94 -4.42 33.49
C GLY A 530 3.69 -3.85 34.16
N ALA A 531 2.70 -3.38 33.38
CA ALA A 531 1.39 -3.01 33.89
C ALA A 531 0.71 -4.22 34.56
N ALA A 532 -0.03 -3.97 35.64
CA ALA A 532 -0.91 -4.98 36.21
C ALA A 532 -1.93 -5.44 35.15
N LYS A 533 -2.31 -6.73 35.21
CA LYS A 533 -3.22 -7.35 34.23
C LYS A 533 -4.53 -6.58 34.09
N GLU A 534 -5.05 -6.04 35.19
CA GLU A 534 -6.28 -5.25 35.24
C GLU A 534 -6.14 -3.95 34.45
N VAL A 535 -5.01 -3.25 34.59
CA VAL A 535 -4.70 -2.01 33.87
C VAL A 535 -4.51 -2.29 32.38
N ALA A 536 -3.78 -3.34 32.03
CA ALA A 536 -3.61 -3.76 30.63
C ALA A 536 -4.95 -4.09 29.97
N ASN A 537 -5.80 -4.85 30.67
CA ASN A 537 -7.15 -5.16 30.19
C ASN A 537 -8.00 -3.89 29.98
N GLN A 538 -7.90 -2.91 30.88
CA GLN A 538 -8.60 -1.63 30.71
C GLN A 538 -8.08 -0.85 29.50
N ALA A 539 -6.76 -0.86 29.24
CA ALA A 539 -6.16 -0.21 28.09
C ALA A 539 -6.66 -0.81 26.77
N TYR A 540 -6.71 -2.14 26.66
CA TYR A 540 -7.26 -2.80 25.48
C TYR A 540 -8.74 -2.49 25.29
N LYS A 541 -9.55 -2.58 26.36
CA LYS A 541 -10.99 -2.28 26.31
C LYS A 541 -11.25 -0.85 25.85
N LEU A 542 -10.47 0.11 26.35
CA LEU A 542 -10.59 1.52 25.93
C LEU A 542 -10.18 1.69 24.47
N GLY A 543 -9.06 1.10 24.03
CA GLY A 543 -8.64 1.13 22.63
C GLY A 543 -9.70 0.57 21.69
N VAL A 544 -10.31 -0.56 22.05
CA VAL A 544 -11.41 -1.19 21.29
C VAL A 544 -12.63 -0.26 21.21
N ASN A 545 -13.02 0.38 22.32
CA ASN A 545 -14.11 1.37 22.34
C ASN A 545 -13.85 2.54 21.40
N VAL A 546 -12.64 3.11 21.44
CA VAL A 546 -12.25 4.25 20.60
C VAL A 546 -12.28 3.88 19.13
N MET A 547 -11.73 2.71 18.76
CA MET A 547 -11.81 2.18 17.39
C MET A 547 -13.28 2.01 16.99
N TYR A 548 -14.07 1.31 17.80
CA TYR A 548 -15.48 1.03 17.51
C TYR A 548 -16.30 2.32 17.29
N TYR A 549 -16.08 3.33 18.13
CA TYR A 549 -16.67 4.66 17.96
C TYR A 549 -16.26 5.29 16.61
N ALA A 550 -14.98 5.26 16.26
CA ALA A 550 -14.48 5.85 15.02
C ALA A 550 -15.12 5.21 13.77
N PHE A 551 -15.22 3.88 13.76
CA PHE A 551 -15.88 3.14 12.70
C PHE A 551 -17.36 3.54 12.55
N ASN A 552 -18.09 3.62 13.67
CA ASN A 552 -19.51 4.00 13.64
C ASN A 552 -19.71 5.48 13.25
N ALA A 553 -18.87 6.38 13.74
CA ALA A 553 -18.93 7.80 13.38
C ALA A 553 -18.62 8.03 11.90
N TYR A 554 -17.62 7.33 11.36
CA TYR A 554 -17.27 7.36 9.93
C TYR A 554 -18.41 6.78 9.08
N TYR A 555 -18.99 5.65 9.51
CA TYR A 555 -20.13 5.04 8.83
C TYR A 555 -21.34 5.97 8.77
N ALA A 556 -21.71 6.58 9.90
CA ALA A 556 -22.84 7.48 10.00
C ALA A 556 -22.70 8.71 9.09
N ARG A 557 -21.47 9.23 8.93
CA ARG A 557 -21.21 10.37 8.03
C ARG A 557 -21.41 10.01 6.56
N HIS A 558 -20.80 8.91 6.12
CA HIS A 558 -20.68 8.59 4.69
C HIS A 558 -21.83 7.74 4.13
N PHE A 559 -22.45 6.92 4.96
CA PHE A 559 -23.34 5.87 4.49
C PHE A 559 -24.77 5.97 5.02
N GLU A 560 -25.01 6.62 6.16
CA GLU A 560 -26.35 6.84 6.70
C GLU A 560 -27.01 8.13 6.16
N GLN A 561 -26.24 9.14 5.77
CA GLN A 561 -26.77 10.42 5.28
C GLN A 561 -27.41 10.35 3.89
N GLU A 562 -27.12 9.32 3.09
CA GLU A 562 -27.73 9.12 1.76
C GLU A 562 -29.22 8.72 1.78
N GLY A 563 -29.81 8.52 2.97
CA GLY A 563 -31.20 8.09 3.15
C GLY A 563 -32.17 9.17 3.65
N ARG A 564 -31.78 10.45 3.68
CA ARG A 564 -32.64 11.56 4.10
C ARG A 564 -33.02 12.50 2.96
#